data_AF-A0A633N905-F1
#
_entry.id   AF-A0A633N905-F1
#
_cell.length_a   1.000
_cell.length_b   1.000
_cell.length_c   1.000
_cell.angle_alpha   90.00
_cell.angle_beta   90.00
_cell.angle_gamma   90.00
#
_symmetry.space_group_name_H-M   'P 1'
#
loop_
_entity.id
_entity.type
_entity.pdbx_description
1 polymer ?
#
loop_
_entity_poly.entity_id
_entity_poly.type
_entity_poly.pdbx_seq_one_letter_code
_entity_poly.pdbx_strand_id
1 'polypeptide(L)'
;MTGNKYGSAAAVRREVAEYLRPPRRMPVAEGIKQFMFVPRGANTAVPWDDTLTPYMNEAINTLSKREYDAVIFAGPARTGKTLGLIDGWIVYGIVCDPADMLVVQMTETKAREHSKTRLARTFHHSPEVRKRLSPSRNDNNVHDKMFRDGSFLKIGWPSITVFSSSDYKRVALTDYDRFPEDIDGEGDGFSLASKRTTTFMSAGMTLAESSPGREITDVKWRRSSPHEAPPTTGILSLYNRGDRRRWYWPCPHCGDWFQPAMENMVGYRDNPDLMAASEAARIQCPHCLALIQPEQKRGLNNRGVWLKEGQFINKDG
;
A
#
# COMPACT_ATOMS: atom_id res chain seq x y z
N MET A 1 -2.91 4.19 -51.52
CA MET A 1 -1.48 3.96 -51.25
C MET A 1 -1.13 4.64 -49.93
N THR A 2 -1.13 3.90 -48.83
CA THR A 2 -0.68 4.40 -47.52
C THR A 2 0.84 4.43 -47.52
N GLY A 3 1.41 5.61 -47.76
CA GLY A 3 2.87 5.78 -47.78
C GLY A 3 3.51 5.30 -46.48
N ASN A 4 4.58 4.53 -46.61
CA ASN A 4 5.44 4.15 -45.49
C ASN A 4 5.85 5.40 -44.72
N LYS A 5 5.34 5.58 -43.50
CA LYS A 5 5.84 6.58 -42.56
C LYS A 5 7.22 6.11 -42.12
N TYR A 6 8.27 6.57 -42.80
CA TYR A 6 9.64 6.42 -42.31
C TYR A 6 9.74 7.05 -40.91
N GLY A 7 10.51 6.42 -40.02
CA GLY A 7 10.75 6.92 -38.67
C GLY A 7 11.40 8.31 -38.71
N SER A 8 10.91 9.24 -37.91
CA SER A 8 11.51 10.58 -37.83
C SER A 8 12.67 10.56 -36.84
N ALA A 9 13.88 10.91 -37.29
CA ALA A 9 15.04 11.04 -36.41
C ALA A 9 14.79 12.03 -35.26
N ALA A 10 13.99 13.08 -35.48
CA ALA A 10 13.58 14.01 -34.44
C ALA A 10 12.62 13.35 -33.42
N ALA A 11 11.72 12.48 -33.87
CA ALA A 11 10.85 11.71 -32.99
C ALA A 11 11.67 10.73 -32.14
N VAL A 12 12.57 9.96 -32.77
CA VAL A 12 13.48 9.03 -32.08
C VAL A 12 14.34 9.77 -31.06
N ARG A 13 14.90 10.94 -31.39
CA ARG A 13 15.70 11.73 -30.45
C ARG A 13 14.88 12.20 -29.24
N ARG A 14 13.62 12.62 -29.44
CA ARG A 14 12.74 13.00 -28.33
C ARG A 14 12.40 11.80 -27.46
N GLU A 15 12.13 10.64 -28.05
CA GLU A 15 11.86 9.40 -27.31
C GLU A 15 13.09 8.97 -26.50
N VAL A 16 14.28 9.01 -27.09
CA VAL A 16 15.53 8.67 -26.39
C VAL A 16 15.84 9.66 -25.25
N ALA A 17 15.54 10.94 -25.43
CA ALA A 17 15.74 11.95 -24.39
C ALA A 17 14.85 11.70 -23.15
N GLU A 18 13.69 11.06 -23.30
CA GLU A 18 12.85 10.66 -22.17
C GLU A 18 13.53 9.61 -21.28
N TYR A 19 14.32 8.70 -21.86
CA TYR A 19 15.07 7.68 -21.10
C TYR A 19 16.19 8.24 -20.24
N LEU A 20 16.72 9.41 -20.62
CA LEU A 20 17.76 10.11 -19.87
C LEU A 20 17.18 11.02 -18.78
N ARG A 21 15.84 11.17 -18.71
CA ARG A 21 15.22 12.05 -17.73
C ARG A 21 15.36 11.44 -16.33
N PRO A 22 15.89 12.19 -15.34
CA PRO A 22 15.98 11.68 -13.98
C PRO A 22 14.60 11.43 -13.39
N PRO A 23 14.47 10.47 -12.44
CA PRO A 23 13.25 10.26 -11.69
C PRO A 23 12.74 11.55 -11.04
N ARG A 24 11.42 11.72 -11.02
CA ARG A 24 10.77 12.84 -10.37
C ARG A 24 10.94 12.71 -8.85
N ARG A 25 11.61 13.69 -8.25
CA ARG A 25 11.76 13.76 -6.78
C ARG A 25 10.51 14.39 -6.17
N MET A 26 9.49 13.58 -5.95
CA MET A 26 8.25 14.01 -5.29
C MET A 26 7.73 12.92 -4.35
N PRO A 27 6.95 13.26 -3.31
CA PRO A 27 6.27 12.28 -2.47
C PRO A 27 5.39 11.33 -3.31
N VAL A 28 5.39 10.05 -2.94
CA VAL A 28 4.63 9.01 -3.67
C VAL A 28 3.14 9.35 -3.73
N ALA A 29 2.55 9.79 -2.62
CA ALA A 29 1.14 10.16 -2.54
C ALA A 29 0.80 11.34 -3.47
N GLU A 30 1.71 12.32 -3.60
CA GLU A 30 1.52 13.45 -4.51
C GLU A 30 1.56 12.98 -5.98
N GLY A 31 2.49 12.09 -6.32
CA GLY A 31 2.54 11.50 -7.66
C GLY A 31 1.28 10.68 -7.98
N ILE A 32 0.76 9.93 -7.01
CA ILE A 32 -0.50 9.20 -7.16
C ILE A 32 -1.65 10.18 -7.40
N LYS A 33 -1.76 11.23 -6.58
CA LYS A 33 -2.80 12.27 -6.71
C LYS A 33 -2.77 12.95 -8.08
N GLN A 34 -1.58 13.18 -8.61
CA GLN A 34 -1.41 13.85 -9.90
C GLN A 34 -1.70 12.94 -11.10
N PHE A 35 -1.38 11.64 -11.01
CA PHE A 35 -1.34 10.75 -12.19
C PHE A 35 -2.31 9.57 -12.16
N MET A 36 -2.91 9.23 -11.01
CA MET A 36 -3.82 8.10 -10.88
C MET A 36 -5.29 8.53 -10.93
N PHE A 37 -6.04 7.89 -11.82
CA PHE A 37 -7.50 7.95 -11.85
C PHE A 37 -8.10 6.63 -11.35
N VAL A 38 -9.00 6.72 -10.38
CA VAL A 38 -9.69 5.60 -9.75
C VAL A 38 -11.00 5.31 -10.49
N PRO A 39 -11.17 4.12 -11.08
CA PRO A 39 -12.43 3.74 -11.74
C PRO A 39 -13.61 3.67 -10.75
N ARG A 40 -14.74 4.29 -11.09
CA ARG A 40 -16.02 4.25 -10.35
C ARG A 40 -17.12 3.46 -11.05
N GLY A 41 -16.91 3.14 -12.32
CA GLY A 41 -17.86 2.42 -13.18
C GLY A 41 -17.17 1.97 -14.47
N ALA A 42 -17.94 1.56 -15.47
CA ALA A 42 -17.38 1.07 -16.73
C ALA A 42 -16.57 2.14 -17.49
N ASN A 43 -17.05 3.40 -17.49
CA ASN A 43 -16.45 4.51 -18.25
C ASN A 43 -16.20 5.77 -17.41
N THR A 44 -16.41 5.71 -16.10
CA THR A 44 -16.24 6.86 -15.19
C THR A 44 -15.10 6.61 -14.24
N ALA A 45 -14.20 7.58 -14.10
CA ALA A 45 -13.13 7.58 -13.12
C ALA A 45 -12.97 8.95 -12.50
N VAL A 46 -12.45 9.00 -11.28
CA VAL A 46 -12.17 10.23 -10.55
C VAL A 46 -10.69 10.27 -10.17
N PRO A 47 -10.06 11.44 -10.04
CA PRO A 47 -8.72 11.54 -9.48
C PRO A 47 -8.66 10.86 -8.10
N TRP A 48 -7.51 10.26 -7.78
CA TRP A 48 -7.29 9.76 -6.43
C TRP A 48 -7.30 10.91 -5.42
N ASP A 49 -8.01 10.70 -4.30
CA ASP A 49 -8.21 11.69 -3.25
C ASP A 49 -7.62 11.18 -1.94
N ASP A 50 -6.52 11.82 -1.53
CA ASP A 50 -5.79 11.56 -0.30
C ASP A 50 -6.57 11.92 0.97
N THR A 51 -7.59 12.78 0.86
CA THR A 51 -8.41 13.21 2.00
C THR A 51 -9.46 12.17 2.43
N LEU A 52 -9.68 11.13 1.62
CA LEU A 52 -10.57 10.03 1.96
C LEU A 52 -9.94 9.06 2.97
N THR A 53 -8.62 8.84 2.87
CA THR A 53 -7.84 7.94 3.72
C THR A 53 -6.49 8.57 4.09
N PRO A 54 -6.49 9.69 4.83
CA PRO A 54 -5.27 10.46 5.12
C PRO A 54 -4.19 9.66 5.87
N TYR A 55 -4.61 8.69 6.69
CA TYR A 55 -3.70 7.77 7.40
C TYR A 55 -2.83 6.92 6.46
N MET A 56 -3.18 6.81 5.17
CA MET A 56 -2.36 6.06 4.20
C MET A 56 -1.17 6.88 3.69
N ASN A 57 -1.23 8.21 3.74
CA ASN A 57 -0.28 9.08 3.06
C ASN A 57 1.16 8.87 3.54
N GLU A 58 1.36 8.75 4.85
CA GLU A 58 2.70 8.52 5.41
C GLU A 58 3.27 7.17 4.98
N ALA A 59 2.47 6.10 5.06
CA ALA A 59 2.88 4.76 4.63
C ALA A 59 3.21 4.73 3.13
N ILE A 60 2.38 5.37 2.30
CA ILE A 60 2.60 5.52 0.85
C ILE A 60 3.89 6.28 0.57
N ASN A 61 4.12 7.42 1.22
CA ASN A 61 5.32 8.23 1.02
C ASN A 61 6.60 7.50 1.47
N THR A 62 6.48 6.64 2.49
CA THR A 62 7.58 5.82 2.99
C THR A 62 8.13 4.85 1.94
N LEU A 63 7.33 4.44 0.94
CA LEU A 63 7.76 3.56 -0.17
C LEU A 63 8.88 4.14 -1.06
N SER A 64 9.18 5.44 -0.94
CA SER A 64 10.28 6.09 -1.66
C SER A 64 11.49 6.43 -0.78
N LYS A 65 11.38 6.21 0.53
CA LYS A 65 12.43 6.56 1.49
C LYS A 65 13.54 5.52 1.45
N ARG A 66 14.78 5.98 1.41
CA ARG A 66 15.99 5.13 1.35
C ARG A 66 16.48 4.62 2.71
N GLU A 67 15.90 5.12 3.80
CA GLU A 67 16.20 4.70 5.17
C GLU A 67 15.50 3.38 5.55
N TYR A 68 14.58 2.89 4.72
CA TYR A 68 13.86 1.64 4.90
C TYR A 68 14.06 0.75 3.68
N ASP A 69 14.16 -0.55 3.91
CA ASP A 69 14.16 -1.60 2.88
C ASP A 69 12.78 -2.28 2.75
N ALA A 70 11.90 -2.07 3.74
CA ALA A 70 10.55 -2.60 3.74
C ALA A 70 9.51 -1.66 4.37
N VAL A 71 8.27 -1.77 3.87
CA VAL A 71 7.08 -1.15 4.46
C VAL A 71 6.06 -2.24 4.74
N ILE A 72 5.68 -2.39 6.01
CA ILE A 72 4.68 -3.37 6.45
C ILE A 72 3.44 -2.62 6.93
N PHE A 73 2.30 -2.87 6.28
CA PHE A 73 1.03 -2.23 6.64
C PHE A 73 -0.02 -3.26 7.07
N ALA A 74 -0.30 -3.30 8.36
CA ALA A 74 -1.38 -4.09 8.94
C ALA A 74 -2.58 -3.18 9.25
N GLY A 75 -3.72 -3.43 8.61
CA GLY A 75 -4.94 -2.66 8.87
C GLY A 75 -6.19 -3.37 8.39
N PRO A 76 -7.39 -2.96 8.82
CA PRO A 76 -8.62 -3.69 8.51
C PRO A 76 -8.94 -3.68 7.01
N ALA A 77 -9.78 -4.60 6.56
CA ALA A 77 -10.20 -4.66 5.16
C ALA A 77 -10.91 -3.36 4.72
N ARG A 78 -10.86 -3.06 3.41
CA ARG A 78 -11.53 -1.90 2.78
C ARG A 78 -11.12 -0.51 3.30
N THR A 79 -9.84 -0.34 3.62
CA THR A 79 -9.25 0.94 4.09
C THR A 79 -8.35 1.65 3.06
N GLY A 80 -8.46 1.27 1.79
CA GLY A 80 -7.64 1.88 0.73
C GLY A 80 -6.21 1.34 0.63
N LYS A 81 -5.83 0.31 1.41
CA LYS A 81 -4.49 -0.33 1.35
C LYS A 81 -4.05 -0.67 -0.06
N THR A 82 -4.76 -1.57 -0.74
CA THR A 82 -4.43 -2.01 -2.09
C THR A 82 -4.45 -0.85 -3.09
N LEU A 83 -5.41 0.06 -2.97
CA LEU A 83 -5.53 1.20 -3.90
C LEU A 83 -4.35 2.17 -3.77
N GLY A 84 -3.92 2.50 -2.55
CA GLY A 84 -2.84 3.44 -2.29
C GLY A 84 -1.45 2.82 -2.36
N LEU A 85 -1.22 1.74 -1.61
CA LEU A 85 0.09 1.10 -1.45
C LEU A 85 0.47 0.21 -2.65
N ILE A 86 -0.50 -0.35 -3.37
CA ILE A 86 -0.24 -1.25 -4.51
C ILE A 86 -0.51 -0.50 -5.82
N ASP A 87 -1.77 -0.21 -6.14
CA ASP A 87 -2.16 0.39 -7.42
C ASP A 87 -1.50 1.77 -7.61
N GLY A 88 -1.52 2.59 -6.55
CA GLY A 88 -0.87 3.89 -6.54
C GLY A 88 0.64 3.79 -6.71
N TRP A 89 1.30 2.86 -6.02
CA TRP A 89 2.74 2.70 -6.14
C TRP A 89 3.16 2.19 -7.53
N ILE A 90 2.33 1.35 -8.17
CA ILE A 90 2.50 0.98 -9.58
C ILE A 90 2.43 2.23 -10.47
N VAL A 91 1.41 3.09 -10.32
CA VAL A 91 1.28 4.32 -11.11
C VAL A 91 2.47 5.26 -10.89
N TYR A 92 2.90 5.44 -9.64
CA TYR A 92 4.10 6.21 -9.30
C TYR A 92 5.35 5.62 -9.95
N GLY A 93 5.52 4.30 -9.87
CA GLY A 93 6.62 3.57 -10.48
C GLY A 93 6.65 3.74 -12.00
N ILE A 94 5.50 3.74 -12.68
CA ILE A 94 5.44 3.93 -14.13
C ILE A 94 5.77 5.38 -14.52
N VAL A 95 5.23 6.37 -13.80
CA VAL A 95 5.26 7.77 -14.25
C VAL A 95 6.44 8.56 -13.68
N CYS A 96 6.78 8.33 -12.43
CA CYS A 96 7.68 9.19 -11.65
C CYS A 96 9.07 8.58 -11.47
N ASP A 97 9.15 7.28 -11.22
CA ASP A 97 10.42 6.56 -11.00
C ASP A 97 10.40 5.20 -11.71
N PRO A 98 10.50 5.15 -13.06
CA PRO A 98 10.47 3.91 -13.84
C PRO A 98 11.48 2.87 -13.34
N ALA A 99 10.98 1.68 -13.01
CA ALA A 99 11.78 0.51 -12.65
C ALA A 99 10.91 -0.73 -12.55
N ASP A 100 11.55 -1.90 -12.60
CA ASP A 100 10.88 -3.18 -12.52
C ASP A 100 10.18 -3.38 -11.17
N MET A 101 8.95 -3.89 -11.24
CA MET A 101 8.09 -4.13 -10.09
C MET A 101 7.42 -5.50 -10.16
N LEU A 102 7.45 -6.22 -9.04
CA LEU A 102 6.69 -7.44 -8.83
C LEU A 102 5.54 -7.18 -7.85
N VAL A 103 4.32 -7.56 -8.25
CA VAL A 103 3.14 -7.56 -7.39
C VAL A 103 2.69 -9.00 -7.22
N VAL A 104 2.62 -9.49 -5.99
CA VAL A 104 2.21 -10.86 -5.67
C VAL A 104 0.84 -10.83 -5.02
N GLN A 105 -0.13 -11.45 -5.67
CA GLN A 105 -1.49 -11.68 -5.17
C GLN A 105 -1.58 -13.02 -4.45
N MET A 106 -2.64 -13.25 -3.68
CA MET A 106 -2.83 -14.49 -2.92
C MET A 106 -2.94 -15.77 -3.79
N THR A 107 -3.43 -15.65 -5.03
CA THR A 107 -3.59 -16.76 -5.97
C THR A 107 -3.45 -16.28 -7.42
N GLU A 108 -3.17 -17.19 -8.36
CA GLU A 108 -3.12 -16.89 -9.79
C GLU A 108 -4.42 -16.26 -10.31
N THR A 109 -5.58 -16.78 -9.88
CA THR A 109 -6.89 -16.24 -10.24
C THR A 109 -7.03 -14.79 -9.80
N LYS A 110 -6.57 -14.45 -8.58
CA LYS A 110 -6.60 -13.06 -8.08
C LYS A 110 -5.57 -12.17 -8.75
N ALA A 111 -4.39 -12.68 -9.11
CA ALA A 111 -3.43 -12.00 -9.97
C ALA A 111 -4.05 -11.59 -11.32
N ARG A 112 -4.71 -12.54 -11.99
CA ARG A 112 -5.40 -12.32 -13.25
C ARG A 112 -6.56 -11.33 -13.12
N GLU A 113 -7.38 -11.47 -12.07
CA GLU A 113 -8.50 -10.57 -11.79
C GLU A 113 -8.00 -9.13 -11.57
N HIS A 114 -6.98 -8.96 -10.72
CA HIS A 114 -6.38 -7.65 -10.46
C HIS A 114 -5.90 -7.01 -11.77
N SER A 115 -5.10 -7.73 -12.57
CA SER A 115 -4.61 -7.23 -13.85
C SER A 115 -5.74 -6.81 -14.81
N LYS A 116 -6.69 -7.72 -15.09
CA LYS A 116 -7.71 -7.52 -16.13
C LYS A 116 -8.80 -6.52 -15.74
N THR A 117 -9.14 -6.44 -14.46
CA THR A 117 -10.31 -5.66 -14.02
C THR A 117 -9.94 -4.35 -13.37
N ARG A 118 -8.86 -4.32 -12.57
CA ARG A 118 -8.47 -3.17 -11.77
C ARG A 118 -7.37 -2.38 -12.47
N LEU A 119 -6.19 -2.97 -12.70
CA LEU A 119 -5.07 -2.24 -13.31
C LEU A 119 -5.36 -1.84 -14.75
N ALA A 120 -5.97 -2.72 -15.56
CA ALA A 120 -6.35 -2.36 -16.92
C ALA A 120 -7.27 -1.12 -16.98
N ARG A 121 -8.23 -1.00 -16.04
CA ARG A 121 -9.11 0.17 -15.96
C ARG A 121 -8.36 1.40 -15.45
N THR A 122 -7.54 1.26 -14.41
CA THR A 122 -6.71 2.36 -13.90
C THR A 122 -5.77 2.90 -14.99
N PHE A 123 -5.11 2.03 -15.75
CA PHE A 123 -4.20 2.40 -16.83
C PHE A 123 -4.94 3.04 -17.99
N HIS A 124 -6.13 2.52 -18.32
CA HIS A 124 -7.01 3.15 -19.28
C HIS A 124 -7.32 4.58 -18.81
N HIS A 125 -7.89 4.76 -17.63
CA HIS A 125 -8.32 6.10 -17.18
C HIS A 125 -7.18 7.06 -16.83
N SER A 126 -5.93 6.61 -16.68
CA SER A 126 -4.78 7.43 -16.31
C SER A 126 -3.92 7.78 -17.54
N PRO A 127 -4.04 8.99 -18.13
CA PRO A 127 -3.43 9.28 -19.43
C PRO A 127 -1.90 9.19 -19.45
N GLU A 128 -1.24 9.62 -18.38
CA GLU A 128 0.22 9.58 -18.26
C GLU A 128 0.77 8.15 -18.15
N VAL A 129 0.00 7.24 -17.55
CA VAL A 129 0.32 5.81 -17.52
C VAL A 129 0.14 5.22 -18.91
N ARG A 130 -0.99 5.51 -19.57
CA ARG A 130 -1.31 4.98 -20.90
C ARG A 130 -0.25 5.34 -21.95
N LYS A 131 0.30 6.56 -21.90
CA LYS A 131 1.37 7.01 -22.80
C LYS A 131 2.66 6.20 -22.67
N ARG A 132 2.89 5.56 -21.52
CA ARG A 132 4.11 4.81 -21.20
C ARG A 132 3.98 3.31 -21.45
N LEU A 133 2.78 2.79 -21.69
CA LEU A 133 2.61 1.40 -22.10
C LEU A 133 3.31 1.14 -23.43
N SER A 134 3.94 -0.04 -23.55
CA SER A 134 4.51 -0.49 -24.81
C SER A 134 3.42 -0.54 -25.90
N PRO A 135 3.69 -0.05 -27.12
CA PRO A 135 2.76 -0.15 -28.24
C PRO A 135 2.65 -1.59 -28.78
N SER A 136 3.60 -2.48 -28.46
CA SER A 136 3.58 -3.87 -28.88
C SER A 136 2.47 -4.64 -28.14
N ARG A 137 1.69 -5.42 -28.91
CA ARG A 137 0.64 -6.27 -28.34
C ARG A 137 1.20 -7.41 -27.50
N ASN A 138 2.36 -7.94 -27.85
CA ASN A 138 3.00 -9.07 -27.17
C ASN A 138 3.54 -8.69 -25.79
N ASP A 139 3.75 -7.40 -25.56
CA ASP A 139 4.34 -6.84 -24.34
C ASP A 139 3.29 -6.59 -23.24
N ASN A 140 2.01 -6.81 -23.55
CA ASN A 140 0.87 -6.47 -22.70
C ASN A 140 0.05 -7.72 -22.35
N ASN A 141 0.68 -8.69 -21.70
CA ASN A 141 0.05 -9.94 -21.28
C ASN A 141 -0.75 -9.79 -19.99
N VAL A 142 -1.42 -10.86 -19.55
CA VAL A 142 -2.24 -10.82 -18.33
C VAL A 142 -1.39 -10.59 -17.09
N HIS A 143 -0.26 -11.27 -16.97
CA HIS A 143 0.59 -11.21 -15.78
C HIS A 143 1.80 -10.30 -15.94
N ASP A 144 2.01 -9.77 -17.14
CA ASP A 144 3.26 -9.12 -17.52
C ASP A 144 2.95 -7.90 -18.37
N LYS A 145 3.47 -6.73 -17.98
CA LYS A 145 3.32 -5.47 -18.71
C LYS A 145 4.70 -4.86 -18.93
N MET A 146 5.06 -4.57 -20.17
CA MET A 146 6.26 -3.77 -20.47
C MET A 146 5.90 -2.32 -20.77
N PHE A 147 6.78 -1.42 -20.35
CA PHE A 147 6.68 0.01 -20.59
C PHE A 147 7.71 0.45 -21.62
N ARG A 148 7.50 1.64 -22.20
CA ARG A 148 8.36 2.19 -23.26
C ARG A 148 9.79 2.44 -22.82
N ASP A 149 10.01 2.68 -21.52
CA ASP A 149 11.33 2.83 -20.90
C ASP A 149 12.05 1.50 -20.67
N GLY A 150 11.42 0.38 -21.02
CA GLY A 150 11.98 -0.96 -20.84
C GLY A 150 11.67 -1.59 -19.49
N SER A 151 11.12 -0.83 -18.53
CA SER A 151 10.71 -1.40 -17.25
C SER A 151 9.53 -2.36 -17.42
N PHE A 152 9.40 -3.21 -16.39
CA PHE A 152 8.52 -4.36 -16.40
C PHE A 152 7.68 -4.45 -15.11
N LEU A 153 6.37 -4.66 -15.26
CA LEU A 153 5.48 -4.98 -14.16
C LEU A 153 5.02 -6.44 -14.26
N LYS A 154 5.43 -7.25 -13.28
CA LYS A 154 4.97 -8.63 -13.10
C LYS A 154 3.86 -8.70 -12.05
N ILE A 155 2.83 -9.47 -12.34
CA ILE A 155 1.68 -9.72 -11.46
C ILE A 155 1.60 -11.23 -11.22
N GLY A 156 2.20 -11.69 -10.13
CA GLY A 156 2.35 -13.08 -9.77
C GLY A 156 1.49 -13.52 -8.58
N TRP A 157 1.80 -14.70 -8.09
CA TRP A 157 1.21 -15.36 -6.93
C TRP A 157 2.31 -16.12 -6.16
N PRO A 158 2.03 -16.71 -4.99
CA PRO A 158 3.07 -17.29 -4.17
C PRO A 158 3.51 -18.63 -4.79
N SER A 159 4.63 -18.61 -5.51
CA SER A 159 5.30 -19.80 -6.03
C SER A 159 6.80 -19.54 -6.11
N ILE A 160 7.63 -20.58 -5.98
CA ILE A 160 9.08 -20.45 -6.15
C ILE A 160 9.43 -19.85 -7.51
N THR A 161 8.72 -20.25 -8.57
CA THR A 161 8.98 -19.74 -9.93
C THR A 161 8.76 -18.24 -10.07
N VAL A 162 7.80 -17.67 -9.33
CA VAL A 162 7.58 -16.21 -9.30
C VAL A 162 8.63 -15.52 -8.44
N PHE A 163 8.98 -16.12 -7.30
CA PHE A 163 9.98 -15.57 -6.40
C PHE A 163 11.43 -15.83 -6.81
N SER A 164 11.70 -16.60 -7.87
CA SER A 164 13.05 -16.96 -8.31
C SER A 164 13.50 -16.17 -9.56
N SER A 165 14.81 -16.11 -9.77
CA SER A 165 15.47 -15.75 -11.03
C SER A 165 15.46 -14.29 -11.51
N SER A 166 14.66 -13.39 -10.92
CA SER A 166 14.63 -11.98 -11.36
C SER A 166 14.67 -11.02 -10.18
N ASP A 167 15.55 -10.03 -10.26
CA ASP A 167 15.59 -8.93 -9.30
C ASP A 167 14.56 -7.86 -9.67
N TYR A 168 13.96 -7.25 -8.66
CA TYR A 168 13.01 -6.16 -8.83
C TYR A 168 13.38 -5.04 -7.87
N LYS A 169 13.41 -3.79 -8.36
CA LYS A 169 13.59 -2.63 -7.48
C LYS A 169 12.45 -2.55 -6.46
N ARG A 170 11.25 -3.02 -6.83
CA ARG A 170 10.05 -2.97 -6.00
C ARG A 170 9.35 -4.32 -5.97
N VAL A 171 9.03 -4.80 -4.78
CA VAL A 171 8.19 -5.98 -4.62
C VAL A 171 7.04 -5.64 -3.67
N ALA A 172 5.82 -6.01 -4.04
CA ALA A 172 4.62 -5.76 -3.26
C ALA A 172 3.82 -7.04 -3.04
N LEU A 173 3.60 -7.41 -1.78
CA LEU A 173 2.80 -8.56 -1.35
C LEU A 173 1.48 -8.04 -0.78
N THR A 174 0.35 -8.49 -1.33
CA THR A 174 -0.97 -7.97 -0.97
C THR A 174 -1.88 -9.09 -0.51
N ASP A 175 -2.63 -8.80 0.56
CA ASP A 175 -3.33 -9.79 1.37
C ASP A 175 -2.39 -10.89 1.90
N TYR A 176 -1.23 -10.49 2.45
CA TYR A 176 -0.16 -11.40 2.91
C TYR A 176 -0.62 -12.50 3.88
N ASP A 177 -1.58 -12.24 4.78
CA ASP A 177 -2.12 -13.25 5.69
C ASP A 177 -2.80 -14.43 4.96
N ARG A 178 -3.16 -14.27 3.68
CA ARG A 178 -3.74 -15.33 2.85
C ARG A 178 -2.69 -16.20 2.14
N PHE A 179 -1.41 -15.88 2.26
CA PHE A 179 -0.35 -16.67 1.64
C PHE A 179 -0.11 -17.97 2.41
N PRO A 180 0.42 -19.02 1.78
CA PRO A 180 1.01 -20.14 2.51
C PRO A 180 2.11 -19.64 3.45
N GLU A 181 2.30 -20.29 4.60
CA GLU A 181 3.38 -19.93 5.54
C GLU A 181 4.76 -20.24 4.98
N ASP A 182 4.82 -21.32 4.20
CA ASP A 182 6.01 -21.78 3.51
C ASP A 182 5.67 -21.93 2.03
N ILE A 183 6.38 -21.19 1.18
CA ILE A 183 6.18 -21.22 -0.27
C ILE A 183 7.01 -22.37 -0.84
N ASP A 184 6.32 -23.49 -1.11
CA ASP A 184 6.88 -24.69 -1.72
C ASP A 184 8.13 -25.27 -0.99
N GLY A 185 8.30 -24.99 0.31
CA GLY A 185 9.40 -25.52 1.14
C GLY A 185 10.64 -24.63 1.27
N GLU A 186 10.63 -23.41 0.70
CA GLU A 186 11.77 -22.48 0.67
C GLU A 186 11.68 -21.35 1.73
N GLY A 187 10.58 -21.29 2.47
CA GLY A 187 10.34 -20.31 3.53
C GLY A 187 9.22 -19.31 3.22
N ASP A 188 9.12 -18.28 4.08
CA ASP A 188 8.01 -17.33 4.00
C ASP A 188 8.11 -16.37 2.80
N GLY A 189 6.95 -16.01 2.25
CA GLY A 189 6.86 -15.20 1.03
C GLY A 189 7.53 -13.83 1.14
N PHE A 190 7.55 -13.21 2.33
CA PHE A 190 8.22 -11.92 2.52
C PHE A 190 9.74 -12.03 2.49
N SER A 191 10.30 -13.06 3.13
CA SER A 191 11.73 -13.34 3.07
C SER A 191 12.18 -13.65 1.63
N LEU A 192 11.39 -14.42 0.88
CA LEU A 192 11.67 -14.70 -0.53
C LEU A 192 11.58 -13.45 -1.40
N ALA A 193 10.55 -12.62 -1.20
CA ALA A 193 10.37 -11.34 -1.89
C ALA A 193 11.52 -10.37 -1.63
N SER A 194 11.96 -10.25 -0.38
CA SER A 194 13.00 -9.30 0.02
C SER A 194 14.37 -9.64 -0.57
N LYS A 195 14.63 -10.90 -0.91
CA LYS A 195 15.83 -11.30 -1.65
C LYS A 195 15.88 -10.77 -3.09
N ARG A 196 14.77 -10.23 -3.64
CA ARG A 196 14.71 -9.70 -5.01
C ARG A 196 15.04 -8.21 -5.08
N THR A 197 14.91 -7.50 -3.96
CA THR A 197 15.22 -6.07 -3.85
C THR A 197 16.66 -5.83 -3.42
N THR A 198 17.35 -6.86 -2.93
CA THR A 198 18.71 -6.77 -2.34
C THR A 198 19.75 -6.14 -3.29
N THR A 199 19.71 -6.47 -4.59
CA THR A 199 20.67 -5.93 -5.57
C THR A 199 20.52 -4.43 -5.79
N PHE A 200 19.36 -3.85 -5.45
CA PHE A 200 19.10 -2.41 -5.54
C PHE A 200 19.49 -1.64 -4.27
N MET A 201 20.02 -2.32 -3.24
CA MET A 201 20.49 -1.73 -1.97
C MET A 201 19.44 -0.76 -1.38
N SER A 202 19.83 0.45 -0.97
CA SER A 202 18.92 1.48 -0.42
C SER A 202 17.81 1.97 -1.36
N ALA A 203 17.83 1.58 -2.64
CA ALA A 203 16.80 1.92 -3.60
C ALA A 203 15.77 0.78 -3.79
N GLY A 204 16.07 -0.41 -3.28
CA GLY A 204 15.16 -1.55 -3.23
C GLY A 204 14.11 -1.37 -2.13
N MET A 205 12.87 -1.77 -2.39
CA MET A 205 11.79 -1.66 -1.41
C MET A 205 10.84 -2.86 -1.49
N THR A 206 10.60 -3.51 -0.35
CA THR A 206 9.62 -4.60 -0.21
C THR A 206 8.41 -4.14 0.61
N LEU A 207 7.24 -4.15 -0.01
CA LEU A 207 5.98 -3.85 0.65
C LEU A 207 5.24 -5.14 0.98
N ALA A 208 4.70 -5.25 2.19
CA ALA A 208 3.64 -6.20 2.51
C ALA A 208 2.46 -5.48 3.14
N GLU A 209 1.25 -5.72 2.63
CA GLU A 209 0.01 -5.22 3.24
C GLU A 209 -0.97 -6.37 3.45
N SER A 210 -1.67 -6.33 4.58
CA SER A 210 -2.74 -7.29 4.85
C SER A 210 -3.72 -6.82 5.91
N SER A 211 -4.86 -7.50 5.96
CA SER A 211 -5.77 -7.46 7.10
C SER A 211 -5.39 -8.60 8.04
N PRO A 212 -4.97 -8.33 9.29
CA PRO A 212 -4.62 -9.39 10.23
C PRO A 212 -5.76 -10.39 10.39
N GLY A 213 -5.47 -11.68 10.21
CA GLY A 213 -6.45 -12.74 10.29
C GLY A 213 -5.89 -14.08 10.77
N ARG A 214 -4.61 -14.15 11.11
CA ARG A 214 -3.98 -15.36 11.66
C ARG A 214 -4.18 -15.49 13.16
N GLU A 215 -4.15 -16.73 13.63
CA GLU A 215 -4.35 -17.06 15.04
C GLU A 215 -3.17 -16.58 15.90
N ILE A 216 -3.46 -16.23 17.15
CA ILE A 216 -2.44 -15.88 18.14
C ILE A 216 -1.78 -17.18 18.59
N THR A 217 -0.46 -17.29 18.40
CA THR A 217 0.29 -18.52 18.67
C THR A 217 0.55 -18.75 20.15
N ASP A 218 0.49 -17.70 20.96
CA ASP A 218 0.59 -17.79 22.43
C ASP A 218 -0.59 -17.08 23.11
N VAL A 219 -1.54 -17.86 23.60
CA VAL A 219 -2.73 -17.37 24.31
C VAL A 219 -2.42 -16.75 25.68
N LYS A 220 -1.25 -17.08 26.27
CA LYS A 220 -0.81 -16.51 27.54
C LYS A 220 -0.07 -15.19 27.34
N TRP A 221 0.22 -14.82 26.09
CA TRP A 221 0.91 -13.59 25.79
C TRP A 221 0.24 -12.38 26.44
N ARG A 222 1.10 -11.48 26.92
CA ARG A 222 0.71 -10.18 27.44
C ARG A 222 1.55 -9.15 26.73
N ARG A 223 0.89 -8.10 26.28
CA ARG A 223 1.52 -6.99 25.57
C ARG A 223 2.59 -6.36 26.46
N SER A 224 3.83 -6.31 25.99
CA SER A 224 4.97 -5.74 26.71
C SER A 224 5.15 -4.24 26.44
N SER A 225 4.76 -3.78 25.24
CA SER A 225 4.81 -2.36 24.86
C SER A 225 3.47 -1.89 24.28
N PRO A 226 3.13 -0.59 24.31
CA PRO A 226 1.86 -0.11 23.76
C PRO A 226 1.65 -0.40 22.27
N HIS A 227 2.73 -0.60 21.50
CA HIS A 227 2.68 -0.77 20.04
C HIS A 227 2.86 -2.23 19.59
N GLU A 228 3.34 -3.12 20.46
CA GLU A 228 3.56 -4.53 20.16
C GLU A 228 2.25 -5.23 19.72
N ALA A 229 2.32 -5.96 18.61
CA ALA A 229 1.24 -6.82 18.16
C ALA A 229 1.34 -8.21 18.81
N PRO A 230 0.22 -8.93 19.00
CA PRO A 230 0.26 -10.30 19.52
C PRO A 230 1.14 -11.22 18.65
N PRO A 231 1.77 -12.25 19.24
CA PRO A 231 2.56 -13.21 18.50
C PRO A 231 1.65 -14.02 17.59
N THR A 232 1.95 -14.00 16.31
CA THR A 232 1.26 -14.73 15.25
C THR A 232 2.22 -14.89 14.07
N THR A 233 1.84 -15.68 13.07
CA THR A 233 2.50 -15.70 11.76
C THR A 233 1.91 -14.58 10.87
N GLY A 234 2.36 -14.43 9.62
CA GLY A 234 1.78 -13.45 8.69
C GLY A 234 2.16 -11.99 8.99
N ILE A 235 1.28 -11.04 8.68
CA ILE A 235 1.58 -9.60 8.61
C ILE A 235 1.97 -9.00 9.96
N LEU A 236 1.32 -9.45 11.05
CA LEU A 236 1.64 -8.95 12.39
C LEU A 236 3.01 -9.44 12.87
N SER A 237 3.43 -10.63 12.42
CA SER A 237 4.79 -11.12 12.63
C SER A 237 5.83 -10.21 11.97
N LEU A 238 5.54 -9.71 10.76
CA LEU A 238 6.40 -8.79 10.03
C LEU A 238 6.38 -7.39 10.66
N TYR A 239 5.20 -6.91 11.07
CA TYR A 239 5.03 -5.64 11.77
C TYR A 239 5.91 -5.58 13.02
N ASN A 240 5.95 -6.66 13.81
CA ASN A 240 6.75 -6.73 15.03
C ASN A 240 8.27 -6.70 14.79
N ARG A 241 8.75 -6.91 13.55
CA ARG A 241 10.18 -6.79 13.17
C ARG A 241 10.59 -5.35 12.88
N GLY A 242 9.63 -4.46 12.61
CA GLY A 242 9.88 -3.06 12.24
C GLY A 242 9.80 -2.08 13.42
N ASP A 243 9.53 -0.81 13.10
CA ASP A 243 9.39 0.29 14.08
C ASP A 243 7.98 0.40 14.71
N ARG A 244 7.10 -0.55 14.40
CA ARG A 244 5.78 -0.79 15.01
C ARG A 244 4.91 0.46 15.13
N ARG A 245 4.76 1.24 14.06
CA ARG A 245 3.96 2.47 14.13
C ARG A 245 2.48 2.22 14.42
N ARG A 246 1.88 3.09 15.24
CA ARG A 246 0.43 3.15 15.51
C ARG A 246 -0.13 4.54 15.19
N TRP A 247 -1.41 4.58 14.81
CA TRP A 247 -2.12 5.80 14.45
C TRP A 247 -2.70 6.49 15.68
N TYR A 248 -2.47 7.79 15.82
CA TYR A 248 -2.93 8.61 16.94
C TYR A 248 -3.83 9.75 16.46
N TRP A 249 -4.84 10.08 17.26
CA TRP A 249 -5.69 11.25 17.08
C TRP A 249 -5.38 12.32 18.14
N PRO A 250 -5.39 13.61 17.77
CA PRO A 250 -5.36 14.70 18.73
C PRO A 250 -6.76 14.88 19.32
N CYS A 251 -6.90 14.74 20.63
CA CYS A 251 -8.18 14.93 21.30
C CYS A 251 -8.69 16.37 21.11
N PRO A 252 -9.91 16.58 20.60
CA PRO A 252 -10.44 17.92 20.38
C PRO A 252 -10.83 18.64 21.68
N HIS A 253 -10.82 17.94 22.82
CA HIS A 253 -11.21 18.49 24.12
C HIS A 253 -10.02 18.91 24.97
N CYS A 254 -9.00 18.05 25.11
CA CYS A 254 -7.85 18.31 25.98
C CYS A 254 -6.51 18.54 25.25
N GLY A 255 -6.48 18.33 23.92
CA GLY A 255 -5.28 18.45 23.10
C GLY A 255 -4.33 17.25 23.16
N ASP A 256 -4.50 16.32 24.12
CA ASP A 256 -3.64 15.13 24.21
C ASP A 256 -3.90 14.15 23.08
N TRP A 257 -2.87 13.38 22.74
CA TRP A 257 -2.93 12.38 21.69
C TRP A 257 -3.24 11.00 22.26
N PHE A 258 -4.06 10.24 21.53
CA PHE A 258 -4.42 8.89 21.93
C PHE A 258 -4.74 8.01 20.72
N GLN A 259 -4.68 6.69 20.91
CA GLN A 259 -5.00 5.73 19.87
C GLN A 259 -6.53 5.52 19.79
N PRO A 260 -7.17 5.63 18.62
CA PRO A 260 -8.57 5.25 18.43
C PRO A 260 -8.71 3.73 18.33
N ALA A 261 -8.40 3.04 19.43
CA ALA A 261 -8.34 1.59 19.53
C ALA A 261 -9.55 1.02 20.30
N MET A 262 -9.74 -0.29 20.23
CA MET A 262 -10.89 -0.97 20.84
C MET A 262 -10.92 -0.81 22.36
N GLU A 263 -9.75 -0.69 22.99
CA GLU A 263 -9.57 -0.46 24.42
C GLU A 263 -10.22 0.87 24.87
N ASN A 264 -10.36 1.82 23.97
CA ASN A 264 -10.97 3.13 24.20
C ASN A 264 -12.44 3.19 23.73
N MET A 265 -13.03 2.09 23.28
CA MET A 265 -14.41 2.05 22.83
C MET A 265 -15.36 1.77 24.00
N VAL A 266 -16.36 2.64 24.18
CA VAL A 266 -17.34 2.59 25.28
C VAL A 266 -18.78 2.68 24.75
N GLY A 267 -19.77 2.46 25.61
CA GLY A 267 -21.19 2.70 25.32
C GLY A 267 -21.94 1.54 24.64
N TYR A 268 -21.26 0.44 24.30
CA TYR A 268 -21.87 -0.68 23.55
C TYR A 268 -22.09 -1.97 24.36
N ARG A 269 -21.45 -2.13 25.53
CA ARG A 269 -21.39 -3.43 26.23
C ARG A 269 -22.66 -3.82 26.98
N ASP A 270 -23.40 -2.84 27.46
CA ASP A 270 -24.55 -3.07 28.37
C ASP A 270 -25.90 -3.06 27.64
N ASN A 271 -25.90 -2.97 26.31
CA ASN A 271 -27.12 -2.89 25.51
C ASN A 271 -27.41 -4.23 24.81
N PRO A 272 -28.54 -4.92 25.15
CA PRO A 272 -28.89 -6.20 24.54
C PRO A 272 -29.35 -6.06 23.08
N ASP A 273 -29.79 -4.87 22.66
CA ASP A 273 -30.10 -4.57 21.26
C ASP A 273 -28.82 -4.19 20.51
N LEU A 274 -28.43 -5.03 19.55
CA LEU A 274 -27.23 -4.85 18.73
C LEU A 274 -27.26 -3.56 17.91
N MET A 275 -28.44 -3.11 17.45
CA MET A 275 -28.56 -1.90 16.66
C MET A 275 -28.32 -0.67 17.54
N ALA A 276 -29.02 -0.59 18.67
CA ALA A 276 -28.83 0.47 19.65
C ALA A 276 -27.41 0.46 20.27
N ALA A 277 -26.81 -0.72 20.49
CA ALA A 277 -25.42 -0.84 20.95
C ALA A 277 -24.42 -0.25 19.94
N SER A 278 -24.63 -0.55 18.64
CA SER A 278 -23.81 -0.01 17.54
C SER A 278 -23.94 1.50 17.44
N GLU A 279 -25.15 2.04 17.58
CA GLU A 279 -25.40 3.50 17.56
C GLU A 279 -24.85 4.22 18.78
N ALA A 280 -24.76 3.55 19.93
CA ALA A 280 -24.22 4.11 21.18
C ALA A 280 -22.69 4.00 21.28
N ALA A 281 -22.03 3.16 20.47
CA ALA A 281 -20.59 2.97 20.51
C ALA A 281 -19.83 4.29 20.26
N ARG A 282 -18.96 4.68 21.18
CA ARG A 282 -18.12 5.88 21.06
C ARG A 282 -16.68 5.55 21.40
N ILE A 283 -15.76 6.30 20.78
CA ILE A 283 -14.36 6.32 21.22
C ILE A 283 -14.26 7.36 22.34
N GLN A 284 -13.67 6.97 23.47
CA GLN A 284 -13.44 7.83 24.62
C GLN A 284 -11.96 8.20 24.71
N CYS A 285 -11.65 9.48 24.96
CA CYS A 285 -10.29 9.90 25.23
C CYS A 285 -9.83 9.36 26.60
N PRO A 286 -8.71 8.63 26.70
CA PRO A 286 -8.24 8.10 27.99
C PRO A 286 -7.72 9.19 28.94
N HIS A 287 -7.43 10.40 28.44
CA HIS A 287 -6.87 11.49 29.23
C HIS A 287 -7.93 12.36 29.91
N CYS A 288 -8.99 12.72 29.18
CA CYS A 288 -10.05 13.60 29.68
C CYS A 288 -11.44 12.95 29.73
N LEU A 289 -11.55 11.68 29.35
CA LEU A 289 -12.79 10.88 29.34
C LEU A 289 -13.91 11.43 28.43
N ALA A 290 -13.62 12.46 27.63
CA ALA A 290 -14.57 13.01 26.67
C ALA A 290 -14.84 12.01 25.54
N LEU A 291 -16.10 11.95 25.11
CA LEU A 291 -16.57 11.08 24.03
C LEU A 291 -16.39 11.78 22.68
N ILE A 292 -15.75 11.07 21.75
CA ILE A 292 -15.60 11.49 20.37
C ILE A 292 -16.86 11.12 19.60
N GLN A 293 -17.50 12.12 18.99
CA GLN A 293 -18.67 11.93 18.15
C GLN A 293 -18.29 11.35 16.78
N PRO A 294 -19.13 10.50 16.16
CA PRO A 294 -18.84 9.88 14.87
C PRO A 294 -18.48 10.89 13.76
N GLU A 295 -19.09 12.07 13.77
CA GLU A 295 -18.90 13.14 12.78
C GLU A 295 -17.48 13.72 12.85
N GLN A 296 -16.84 13.68 14.04
CA GLN A 296 -15.49 14.19 14.25
C GLN A 296 -14.42 13.28 13.64
N LYS A 297 -14.75 12.02 13.32
CA LYS A 297 -13.80 11.01 12.80
C LYS A 297 -13.02 11.50 11.59
N ARG A 298 -13.68 12.18 10.64
CA ARG A 298 -13.01 12.69 9.43
C ARG A 298 -11.99 13.76 9.77
N GLY A 299 -12.36 14.73 10.61
CA GLY A 299 -11.46 15.79 11.06
C GLY A 299 -10.28 15.26 11.88
N LEU A 300 -10.51 14.23 12.70
CA LEU A 300 -9.45 13.59 13.48
C LEU A 300 -8.50 12.77 12.62
N ASN A 301 -9.00 12.04 11.62
CA ASN A 301 -8.15 11.35 10.66
C ASN A 301 -7.31 12.31 9.81
N ASN A 302 -7.81 13.50 9.48
CA ASN A 302 -6.99 14.49 8.76
C ASN A 302 -5.87 15.10 9.59
N ARG A 303 -5.98 15.05 10.93
CA ARG A 303 -4.98 15.58 11.87
C ARG A 303 -4.18 14.48 12.57
N GLY A 304 -4.47 13.22 12.28
CA GLY A 304 -3.81 12.10 12.94
C GLY A 304 -2.38 11.93 12.47
N VAL A 305 -1.58 11.23 13.26
CA VAL A 305 -0.17 10.98 12.99
C VAL A 305 0.18 9.53 13.29
N TRP A 306 1.17 8.98 12.58
CA TRP A 306 1.80 7.73 12.98
C TRP A 306 2.92 8.01 13.97
N LEU A 307 2.92 7.31 15.10
CA LEU A 307 4.03 7.34 16.06
C LEU A 307 4.71 5.99 16.06
N LYS A 308 6.05 5.97 16.05
CA LYS A 308 6.86 4.77 16.24
C LYS A 308 6.83 4.32 17.70
N GLU A 309 7.15 3.06 17.93
CA GLU A 309 7.34 2.55 19.28
C GLU A 309 8.42 3.37 20.00
N GLY A 310 8.14 3.78 21.25
CA GLY A 310 9.03 4.62 22.05
C GLY A 310 8.99 6.12 21.73
N GLN A 311 8.27 6.57 20.70
CA GLN A 311 8.02 7.99 20.47
C GLN A 311 6.85 8.50 21.30
N PHE A 312 6.95 9.76 21.71
CA PHE A 312 5.90 10.50 22.40
C PHE A 312 5.63 11.80 21.67
N ILE A 313 4.38 12.23 21.74
CA ILE A 313 3.91 13.49 21.17
C ILE A 313 3.23 14.28 22.29
N ASN A 314 3.53 15.57 22.39
CA ASN A 314 2.91 16.43 23.40
C ASN A 314 1.66 17.12 22.82
N LYS A 315 1.02 17.99 23.60
CA LYS A 315 -0.18 18.72 23.16
C LYS A 315 0.07 19.68 21.99
N ASP A 316 1.31 20.14 21.84
CA ASP A 316 1.70 21.14 20.85
C ASP A 316 2.07 20.51 19.50
N GLY A 317 2.22 19.18 19.44
CA GLY A 317 2.57 18.42 18.24
C GLY A 317 4.06 18.08 18.22
#